data_AF-A0A7X7K5H1-F1
#
_entry.id   AF-A0A7X7K5H1-F1
#
_cell.length_a   1.000
_cell.length_b   1.000
_cell.length_c   1.000
_cell.angle_alpha   90.00
_cell.angle_beta   90.00
_cell.angle_gamma   90.00
#
_symmetry.space_group_name_H-M   'P 1'
#
loop_
_entity.id
_entity.type
_entity.pdbx_description
1 polymer ?
#
loop_
_entity_poly.entity_id
_entity_poly.type
_entity_poly.pdbx_seq_one_letter_code
_entity_poly.pdbx_strand_id
1 'polypeptide(L)'
;MPRRCSVCDHPERGAIDAALVEGASYRTIAHQFSLSRYAVGRHAREHLPVHLAAAQEAATAASADDLLAQVETLRQKATRIGDKAEKAGDLRTALQGVRELVRIVELLARLQGELQEAPIVNILLLPEWVQVQTVLLAALAPFPDARAAAAAALVELDGQEAHRG
;
A
#
# COMPACT_ATOMS: atom_id res chain seq x y z
N MET A 1 22.45 -27.10 -0.37
CA MET A 1 21.96 -26.04 0.56
C MET A 1 22.15 -24.69 -0.10
N PRO A 2 21.12 -23.82 -0.15
CA PRO A 2 21.30 -22.47 -0.70
C PRO A 2 22.31 -21.70 0.15
N ARG A 3 23.28 -21.03 -0.49
CA ARG A 3 24.28 -20.22 0.21
C ARG A 3 23.58 -19.01 0.84
N ARG A 4 23.73 -18.83 2.16
CA ARG A 4 23.29 -17.62 2.86
C ARG A 4 23.97 -16.39 2.25
N CYS A 5 23.23 -15.28 2.15
CA CYS A 5 23.79 -14.03 1.63
C CYS A 5 24.68 -13.39 2.68
N SER A 6 25.98 -13.31 2.42
CA SER A 6 26.95 -12.70 3.35
C SER A 6 26.70 -11.22 3.61
N VAL A 7 25.95 -10.53 2.73
CA VAL A 7 25.55 -9.14 2.93
C VAL A 7 24.37 -9.04 3.90
N CYS A 8 23.40 -9.96 3.81
CA CYS A 8 22.27 -10.01 4.75
C CYS A 8 22.70 -10.35 6.17
N ASP A 9 23.71 -11.22 6.33
CA ASP A 9 24.27 -11.60 7.61
C ASP A 9 25.32 -10.57 8.13
N HIS A 10 25.59 -9.50 7.38
CA HIS A 10 26.56 -8.48 7.76
C HIS A 10 26.00 -7.54 8.85
N PRO A 11 26.76 -7.20 9.92
CA PRO A 11 26.29 -6.31 10.98
C PRO A 11 25.93 -4.91 10.46
N GLU A 12 26.63 -4.44 9.42
CA GLU A 12 26.41 -3.15 8.77
C GLU A 12 25.52 -3.24 7.52
N ARG A 13 24.62 -4.24 7.42
CA ARG A 13 23.72 -4.42 6.27
C ARG A 13 23.00 -3.12 5.88
N GLY A 14 22.49 -2.37 6.87
CA GLY A 14 21.79 -1.12 6.62
C GLY A 14 22.64 -0.05 5.92
N ALA A 15 23.93 0.06 6.27
CA ALA A 15 24.85 0.99 5.62
C ALA A 15 25.20 0.54 4.19
N ILE A 16 25.29 -0.77 3.97
CA ILE A 16 25.51 -1.35 2.64
C ILE A 16 24.29 -1.12 1.73
N ASP A 17 23.09 -1.35 2.26
CA ASP A 17 21.82 -1.09 1.55
C ASP A 17 21.70 0.38 1.18
N ALA A 18 22.01 1.29 2.10
CA ALA A 18 22.01 2.74 1.85
C ALA A 18 23.01 3.13 0.75
N ALA A 19 24.26 2.64 0.82
CA ALA A 19 25.26 2.91 -0.21
C ALA A 19 24.86 2.36 -1.60
N LEU A 20 24.15 1.24 -1.65
CA LEU A 20 23.59 0.69 -2.90
C LEU A 20 22.49 1.58 -3.47
N VAL A 21 21.60 2.11 -2.62
CA VAL A 21 20.52 3.03 -3.02
C VAL A 21 21.08 4.37 -3.49
N GLU A 22 22.12 4.88 -2.84
CA GLU A 22 22.85 6.10 -3.23
C GLU A 22 23.64 5.94 -4.54
N GLY A 23 23.70 4.73 -5.10
CA GLY A 23 24.36 4.45 -6.37
C GLY A 23 25.87 4.25 -6.27
N ALA A 24 26.41 3.99 -5.07
CA ALA A 24 27.82 3.70 -4.91
C ALA A 24 28.21 2.41 -5.66
N SER A 25 29.41 2.40 -6.24
CA SER A 25 29.83 1.27 -7.07
C SER A 25 29.99 -0.01 -6.23
N TYR A 26 29.59 -1.16 -6.80
CA TYR A 26 29.75 -2.46 -6.11
C TYR A 26 31.19 -2.75 -5.72
N ARG A 27 32.17 -2.19 -6.45
CA ARG A 27 33.60 -2.33 -6.14
C ARG A 27 33.98 -1.53 -4.89
N THR A 28 33.48 -0.30 -4.77
CA THR A 28 33.70 0.57 -3.60
C THR A 28 33.09 -0.07 -2.35
N ILE A 29 31.84 -0.50 -2.45
CA ILE A 29 31.12 -1.16 -1.34
C ILE A 29 31.83 -2.46 -0.93
N ALA A 30 32.19 -3.30 -1.91
CA ALA A 30 32.93 -4.53 -1.65
C ALA A 30 34.24 -4.28 -0.91
N HIS A 31 35.01 -3.26 -1.30
CA HIS A 31 36.27 -2.92 -0.65
C HIS A 31 36.05 -2.36 0.77
N GLN A 32 35.10 -1.44 0.93
CA GLN A 32 34.82 -0.78 2.22
C GLN A 32 34.34 -1.77 3.28
N PHE A 33 33.47 -2.70 2.91
CA PHE A 33 32.85 -3.65 3.85
C PHE A 33 33.49 -5.04 3.81
N SER A 34 34.67 -5.20 3.17
CA SER A 34 35.38 -6.49 3.05
C SER A 34 34.50 -7.64 2.51
N LEU A 35 33.68 -7.34 1.50
CA LEU A 35 32.78 -8.27 0.83
C LEU A 35 33.24 -8.56 -0.60
N SER A 36 32.76 -9.65 -1.20
CA SER A 36 33.00 -9.87 -2.63
C SER A 36 32.05 -9.01 -3.47
N ARG A 37 32.55 -8.41 -4.57
CA ARG A 37 31.72 -7.66 -5.54
C ARG A 37 30.54 -8.49 -6.05
N TYR A 38 30.73 -9.79 -6.22
CA TYR A 38 29.68 -10.71 -6.65
C TYR A 38 28.59 -10.87 -5.58
N ALA A 39 28.96 -10.98 -4.29
CA ALA A 39 27.99 -11.02 -3.20
C ALA A 39 27.17 -9.72 -3.11
N VAL A 40 27.83 -8.56 -3.24
CA VAL A 40 27.16 -7.24 -3.26
C VAL A 40 26.19 -7.13 -4.44
N GLY A 41 26.63 -7.50 -5.65
CA GLY A 41 25.79 -7.44 -6.86
C GLY A 41 24.64 -8.46 -6.88
N ARG A 42 24.77 -9.58 -6.17
CA ARG A 42 23.67 -10.53 -5.97
C ARG A 42 22.67 -10.01 -4.95
N HIS A 43 23.16 -9.52 -3.82
CA HIS A 43 22.34 -8.89 -2.78
C HIS A 43 21.50 -7.72 -3.33
N ALA A 44 22.12 -6.83 -4.09
CA ALA A 44 21.46 -5.67 -4.70
C ALA A 44 20.31 -6.06 -5.64
N ARG A 45 20.39 -7.20 -6.33
CA ARG A 45 19.37 -7.65 -7.28
C ARG A 45 18.28 -8.48 -6.64
N GLU A 46 18.65 -9.38 -5.74
CA GLU A 46 17.75 -10.42 -5.24
C GLU A 46 17.11 -10.07 -3.88
N HIS A 47 17.80 -9.28 -3.04
CA HIS A 47 17.41 -9.08 -1.64
C HIS A 47 17.10 -7.61 -1.32
N LEU A 48 17.83 -6.66 -1.90
CA LEU A 48 17.61 -5.24 -1.67
C LEU A 48 16.17 -4.79 -1.98
N PRO A 49 15.49 -5.21 -3.08
CA PRO A 49 14.10 -4.83 -3.32
C PRO A 49 13.15 -5.27 -2.21
N VAL A 50 13.35 -6.48 -1.66
CA VAL A 50 12.55 -7.01 -0.55
C VAL A 50 12.78 -6.21 0.72
N HIS A 51 14.05 -5.87 1.01
CA HIS A 51 14.39 -5.02 2.16
C HIS A 51 13.79 -3.62 2.04
N LEU A 52 13.80 -3.02 0.86
CA LEU A 52 13.21 -1.70 0.60
C LEU A 52 11.68 -1.72 0.74
N ALA A 53 11.01 -2.76 0.23
CA ALA A 53 9.57 -2.91 0.38
C ALA A 53 9.18 -3.02 1.87
N ALA A 54 9.86 -3.88 2.63
CA ALA A 54 9.61 -4.03 4.07
C ALA A 54 9.90 -2.72 4.85
N ALA A 55 10.95 -1.99 4.48
CA ALA A 55 11.26 -0.69 5.09
C ALA A 55 10.18 0.36 4.77
N GLN A 56 9.67 0.38 3.55
CA GLN A 56 8.59 1.28 3.15
C GLN A 56 7.28 0.96 3.87
N GLU A 57 6.93 -0.33 4.01
CA GLU A 57 5.77 -0.77 4.79
C GLU A 57 5.90 -0.34 6.26
N ALA A 58 7.07 -0.56 6.89
CA ALA A 58 7.33 -0.13 8.25
C ALA A 58 7.25 1.39 8.43
N ALA A 59 7.80 2.17 7.48
CA ALA A 59 7.70 3.63 7.48
C ALA A 59 6.27 4.12 7.30
N THR A 60 5.49 3.46 6.44
CA THR A 60 4.07 3.77 6.21
C THR A 60 3.25 3.48 7.46
N ALA A 61 3.49 2.34 8.13
CA ALA A 61 2.85 2.02 9.40
C ALA A 61 3.20 3.03 10.49
N ALA A 62 4.48 3.38 10.65
CA ALA A 62 4.91 4.38 11.62
C ALA A 62 4.30 5.78 11.35
N SER A 63 4.16 6.17 10.07
CA SER A 63 3.47 7.41 9.70
C SER A 63 1.97 7.36 9.98
N ALA A 64 1.33 6.20 9.82
CA ALA A 64 -0.08 6.02 10.14
C ALA A 64 -0.31 6.09 11.66
N ASP A 65 0.56 5.46 12.46
CA ASP A 65 0.53 5.54 13.92
C ASP A 65 0.72 6.97 14.43
N ASP A 66 1.63 7.74 13.81
CA ASP A 66 1.82 9.16 14.15
C ASP A 66 0.58 9.99 13.82
N LEU A 67 -0.05 9.76 12.65
CA LEU A 67 -1.28 10.44 12.29
C LEU A 67 -2.44 10.11 13.25
N LEU A 68 -2.58 8.83 13.64
CA LEU A 68 -3.57 8.41 14.63
C LEU A 68 -3.33 9.11 15.98
N ALA A 69 -2.08 9.22 16.43
CA ALA A 69 -1.72 9.91 17.66
C ALA A 69 -2.07 11.43 17.61
N GLN A 70 -1.86 12.07 16.46
CA GLN A 70 -2.25 13.46 16.24
C GLN A 70 -3.77 13.65 16.30
N VAL A 71 -4.54 12.76 15.66
CA VAL A 71 -6.01 12.82 15.65
C VAL A 71 -6.59 12.56 17.06
N GLU A 72 -6.03 11.61 17.81
CA GLU A 72 -6.42 11.36 19.20
C GLU A 72 -6.14 12.56 20.11
N THR A 73 -5.02 13.25 19.90
CA THR A 73 -4.71 14.51 20.61
C THR A 73 -5.74 15.60 20.31
N LEU A 74 -6.19 15.72 19.06
CA LEU A 74 -7.25 16.65 18.66
C LEU A 74 -8.59 16.29 19.30
N ARG A 75 -8.95 15.00 19.35
CA ARG A 75 -10.16 14.51 20.02
C ARG A 75 -10.19 14.94 21.47
N GLN A 76 -9.13 14.68 22.22
CA GLN A 76 -9.02 15.05 23.64
C GLN A 76 -9.16 16.56 23.84
N LYS A 77 -8.56 17.37 22.96
CA LYS A 77 -8.66 18.83 23.02
C LYS A 77 -10.09 19.31 22.76
N ALA A 78 -10.77 18.76 21.76
CA ALA A 78 -12.15 19.09 21.41
C ALA A 78 -13.12 18.72 22.55
N THR A 79 -13.00 17.51 23.13
CA THR A 79 -13.79 17.10 24.30
C THR A 79 -13.60 18.06 25.47
N ARG A 80 -12.35 18.38 25.83
CA ARG A 80 -12.05 19.30 26.94
C ARG A 80 -12.63 20.70 26.73
N ILE A 81 -12.64 21.21 25.49
CA ILE A 81 -13.24 22.51 25.18
C ILE A 81 -14.77 22.43 25.29
N GLY A 82 -15.38 21.37 24.77
CA GLY A 82 -16.81 21.08 24.90
C GLY A 82 -17.27 21.05 26.36
N ASP A 83 -16.60 20.26 27.19
CA ASP A 83 -16.92 20.13 28.63
C ASP A 83 -16.83 21.46 29.38
N LYS A 84 -15.81 22.27 29.05
CA LYS A 84 -15.65 23.61 29.66
C LYS A 84 -16.78 24.55 29.23
N ALA A 85 -17.16 24.52 27.95
CA ALA A 85 -18.24 25.34 27.42
C ALA A 85 -19.59 24.93 28.02
N GLU A 86 -19.86 23.64 28.15
CA GLU A 86 -21.06 23.11 28.79
C GLU A 86 -21.17 23.55 30.25
N LYS A 87 -20.08 23.41 31.03
CA LYS A 87 -20.02 23.88 32.43
C LYS A 87 -20.19 25.40 32.56
N ALA A 88 -19.76 26.16 31.56
CA ALA A 88 -19.91 27.62 31.52
C ALA A 88 -21.29 28.07 31.01
N GLY A 89 -22.16 27.14 30.59
CA GLY A 89 -23.46 27.45 30.00
C GLY A 89 -23.40 27.97 28.55
N ASP A 90 -22.22 27.96 27.93
CA ASP A 90 -22.05 28.31 26.51
C ASP A 90 -22.36 27.09 25.63
N LEU A 91 -23.66 26.80 25.53
CA LEU A 91 -24.16 25.66 24.77
C LEU A 91 -23.83 25.75 23.27
N ARG A 92 -23.61 26.96 22.74
CA ARG A 92 -23.22 27.15 21.33
C ARG A 92 -21.81 26.61 21.09
N THR A 93 -20.87 26.95 21.96
CA THR A 93 -19.50 26.44 21.88
C THR A 93 -19.45 24.95 22.22
N ALA A 94 -20.28 24.47 23.15
CA ALA A 94 -20.41 23.03 23.44
C ALA A 94 -20.87 22.23 22.20
N LEU A 95 -21.94 22.67 21.52
CA LEU A 95 -22.42 22.06 20.28
C LEU A 95 -21.42 22.14 19.13
N GLN A 96 -20.58 23.18 19.10
CA GLN A 96 -19.48 23.27 18.14
C GLN A 96 -18.41 22.22 18.44
N GLY A 97 -18.06 22.00 19.72
CA GLY A 97 -17.18 20.92 20.14
C GLY A 97 -17.69 19.54 19.73
N VAL A 98 -18.99 19.26 19.92
CA VAL A 98 -19.61 18.00 19.50
C VAL A 98 -19.52 17.80 17.98
N ARG A 99 -19.77 18.84 17.17
CA ARG A 99 -19.65 18.75 15.70
C ARG A 99 -18.23 18.41 15.24
N GLU A 100 -17.22 19.02 15.86
CA GLU A 100 -15.83 18.69 15.52
C GLU A 100 -15.45 17.27 15.98
N LEU A 101 -16.00 16.79 17.10
CA LEU A 101 -15.81 15.40 17.54
C LEU A 101 -16.39 14.40 16.53
N VAL A 102 -17.58 14.66 15.97
CA VAL A 102 -18.18 13.82 14.92
C VAL A 102 -17.26 13.74 13.70
N ARG A 103 -16.73 14.88 13.23
CA ARG A 103 -15.77 14.92 12.10
C ARG A 103 -14.48 14.16 12.39
N ILE A 104 -13.97 14.25 13.62
CA ILE A 104 -12.78 13.50 14.04
C ILE A 104 -13.04 12.00 14.02
N VAL A 105 -14.21 11.56 14.46
CA VAL A 105 -14.61 10.14 14.40
C VAL A 105 -14.75 9.65 12.96
N GLU A 106 -15.36 10.45 12.07
CA GLU A 106 -15.42 10.14 10.63
C GLU A 106 -14.03 10.02 10.01
N LEU A 107 -13.11 10.94 10.35
CA LEU A 107 -11.74 10.90 9.88
C LEU A 107 -11.01 9.64 10.38
N LEU A 108 -11.16 9.29 11.65
CA LEU A 108 -10.59 8.07 12.23
C LEU A 108 -11.12 6.81 11.52
N ALA A 109 -12.43 6.72 11.31
CA ALA A 109 -13.05 5.58 10.64
C ALA A 109 -12.63 5.47 9.16
N ARG A 110 -12.38 6.58 8.46
CA ARG A 110 -11.76 6.58 7.12
C ARG A 110 -10.30 6.11 7.17
N LEU A 111 -9.50 6.61 8.11
CA LEU A 111 -8.09 6.22 8.26
C LEU A 111 -7.91 4.75 8.64
N GLN A 112 -8.82 4.20 9.44
CA GLN A 112 -8.82 2.79 9.85
C GLN A 112 -9.43 1.86 8.78
N GLY A 113 -9.91 2.40 7.66
CA GLY A 113 -10.53 1.63 6.58
C GLY A 113 -11.93 1.10 6.90
N GLU A 114 -12.52 1.51 8.03
CA GLU A 114 -13.90 1.15 8.42
C GLU A 114 -14.94 1.90 7.59
N LEU A 115 -14.60 3.08 7.07
CA LEU A 115 -15.36 3.79 6.04
C LEU A 115 -14.69 3.58 4.68
N GLN A 116 -15.08 2.52 3.97
CA GLN A 116 -14.69 2.33 2.58
C GLN A 116 -15.47 3.31 1.68
N GLU A 117 -14.84 4.43 1.32
CA GLU A 117 -15.17 5.17 0.09
C GLU A 117 -14.36 4.57 -1.06
N ALA A 118 -14.52 3.27 -1.30
CA ALA A 118 -13.96 2.70 -2.53
C ALA A 118 -14.87 3.12 -3.68
N PRO A 119 -14.39 3.82 -4.72
CA PRO A 119 -15.10 3.78 -5.99
C PRO A 119 -15.11 2.31 -6.40
N ILE A 120 -16.30 1.78 -6.71
CA ILE A 120 -16.39 0.49 -7.38
C ILE A 120 -15.67 0.67 -8.71
N VAL A 121 -14.38 0.31 -8.76
CA VAL A 121 -13.61 0.32 -9.99
C VAL A 121 -14.17 -0.82 -10.80
N ASN A 122 -14.95 -0.48 -11.83
CA ASN A 122 -15.44 -1.44 -12.79
C ASN A 122 -14.24 -1.95 -13.60
N ILE A 123 -13.65 -3.07 -13.15
CA ILE A 123 -12.42 -3.68 -13.68
C ILE A 123 -12.54 -3.97 -15.19
N LEU A 124 -13.77 -4.08 -15.71
CA LEU A 124 -14.06 -4.34 -17.12
C LEU A 124 -13.82 -3.12 -18.04
N LEU A 125 -13.72 -1.91 -17.49
CA LEU A 125 -13.46 -0.67 -18.27
C LEU A 125 -11.97 -0.30 -18.33
N LEU A 126 -11.10 -1.06 -17.66
CA LEU A 126 -9.67 -0.88 -17.73
C LEU A 126 -9.17 -1.33 -19.12
N PRO A 127 -8.46 -0.47 -19.88
CA PRO A 127 -7.92 -0.82 -21.20
C PRO A 127 -7.10 -2.12 -21.19
N GLU A 128 -6.50 -2.46 -20.05
CA GLU A 128 -5.74 -3.68 -19.82
C GLU A 128 -6.61 -4.94 -19.87
N TRP A 129 -7.90 -4.89 -19.50
CA TRP A 129 -8.80 -6.04 -19.53
C TRP A 129 -9.15 -6.46 -20.97
N VAL A 130 -9.42 -5.47 -21.83
CA VAL A 130 -9.64 -5.69 -23.26
C VAL A 130 -8.40 -6.35 -23.91
N GLN A 131 -7.19 -5.97 -23.47
CA GLN A 131 -5.95 -6.60 -23.95
C GLN A 131 -5.85 -8.07 -23.54
N VAL A 132 -6.21 -8.42 -22.29
CA VAL A 132 -6.21 -9.81 -21.81
C VAL A 132 -7.19 -10.67 -22.62
N GLN A 133 -8.42 -10.19 -22.85
CA GLN A 133 -9.40 -10.91 -23.68
C GLN A 133 -8.88 -11.11 -25.12
N THR A 134 -8.26 -10.07 -25.70
CA THR A 134 -7.72 -10.13 -27.06
C THR A 134 -6.61 -11.19 -27.18
N VAL A 135 -5.66 -11.20 -26.25
CA VAL A 135 -4.55 -12.18 -26.24
C VAL A 135 -5.06 -13.59 -26.00
N LEU A 136 -6.01 -13.77 -25.08
CA LEU A 136 -6.61 -15.07 -24.79
C LEU A 136 -7.32 -15.66 -26.01
N LEU A 137 -8.19 -14.89 -26.67
CA LEU A 137 -8.94 -15.35 -27.83
C LEU A 137 -8.03 -15.60 -29.05
N ALA A 138 -6.95 -14.84 -29.19
CA ALA A 138 -5.93 -15.07 -30.22
C ALA A 138 -5.17 -16.38 -29.96
N ALA A 139 -4.78 -16.66 -28.72
CA ALA A 139 -4.10 -17.90 -28.35
C ALA A 139 -4.97 -19.14 -28.57
N LEU A 140 -6.29 -19.00 -28.45
CA LEU A 140 -7.27 -20.08 -28.69
C LEU A 140 -7.64 -20.26 -30.17
N ALA A 141 -7.07 -19.48 -31.11
CA ALA A 141 -7.38 -19.61 -32.53
C ALA A 141 -7.22 -21.03 -33.12
N PRO A 142 -6.24 -21.85 -32.71
CA PRO A 142 -6.12 -23.24 -33.17
C PRO A 142 -7.19 -24.21 -32.61
N PHE A 143 -7.94 -23.78 -31.59
CA PHE A 143 -8.92 -24.60 -30.85
C PHE A 143 -10.31 -23.94 -30.92
N PRO A 144 -11.05 -24.11 -32.03
CA PRO A 144 -12.27 -23.34 -32.31
C PRO A 144 -13.36 -23.53 -31.26
N ASP A 145 -13.55 -24.75 -30.76
CA ASP A 145 -14.56 -25.06 -29.73
C ASP A 145 -14.21 -24.39 -28.39
N ALA A 146 -12.93 -24.41 -27.99
CA ALA A 146 -12.46 -23.76 -26.77
C ALA A 146 -12.55 -22.23 -26.87
N ARG A 147 -12.26 -21.67 -28.04
CA ARG A 147 -12.40 -20.24 -28.33
C ARG A 147 -13.87 -19.79 -28.23
N ALA A 148 -14.79 -20.57 -28.79
CA ALA A 148 -16.22 -20.28 -28.74
C ALA A 148 -16.75 -20.34 -27.29
N ALA A 149 -16.36 -21.36 -26.53
CA ALA A 149 -16.73 -21.48 -25.11
C ALA A 149 -16.19 -20.32 -24.27
N ALA A 150 -14.94 -19.93 -24.46
CA ALA A 150 -14.34 -18.79 -23.75
C ALA A 150 -15.02 -17.46 -24.09
N ALA A 151 -15.34 -17.23 -25.37
CA ALA A 151 -16.05 -16.01 -25.80
C ALA A 151 -17.47 -15.93 -25.20
N ALA A 152 -18.21 -17.06 -25.16
CA ALA A 152 -19.53 -17.11 -24.56
C ALA A 152 -19.49 -16.79 -23.05
N ALA A 153 -18.51 -17.35 -22.32
CA ALA A 153 -18.33 -17.10 -20.90
C ALA A 153 -17.98 -15.63 -20.59
N LEU A 154 -17.17 -14.98 -21.45
CA LEU A 154 -16.84 -13.56 -21.30
C LEU A 154 -18.07 -12.67 -21.50
N VAL A 155 -18.93 -12.98 -22.49
CA VAL A 155 -20.18 -12.24 -22.74
C VAL A 155 -21.19 -12.41 -21.59
N GLU A 156 -21.27 -13.60 -21.00
CA GLU A 156 -22.12 -13.84 -19.83
C GLU A 156 -21.64 -13.06 -18.60
N LEU A 157 -20.33 -13.00 -18.38
CA LEU A 157 -19.71 -12.20 -17.31
C LEU A 157 -20.06 -10.70 -17.47
N ASP A 158 -19.92 -10.17 -18.68
CA ASP A 158 -20.26 -8.77 -18.98
C ASP A 158 -21.76 -8.48 -18.76
N GLY A 159 -22.63 -9.45 -19.02
CA GLY A 159 -24.08 -9.33 -18.83
C GLY A 159 -24.56 -9.43 -17.38
N GLN A 160 -23.91 -10.25 -16.55
CA GLN A 160 -24.29 -10.43 -15.14
C GLN A 160 -23.99 -9.21 -14.25
N GLU A 161 -22.95 -8.43 -14.57
CA GLU A 161 -22.63 -7.21 -13.83
C GLU A 161 -23.50 -6.02 -14.22
N ALA A 162 -24.01 -5.95 -15.46
CA ALA A 162 -24.96 -4.93 -15.92
C ALA A 162 -26.32 -4.97 -15.19
N HIS A 163 -26.62 -6.03 -14.46
CA HIS A 163 -27.82 -6.17 -13.62
C HIS A 163 -27.57 -5.94 -12.12
N ARG A 164 -26.32 -5.72 -11.70
CA ARG A 164 -25.96 -5.43 -10.29
C ARG A 164 -25.66 -3.94 -10.02
N GLY A 165 -25.66 -3.10 -11.05
CA GLY A 165 -25.48 -1.64 -10.95
C GLY A 165 -26.79 -0.88 -10.78
#